data_AF-A0A081DFC5-F1
#
_entry.id   AF-A0A081DFC5-F1
#
_cell.length_a   1.000
_cell.length_b   1.000
_cell.length_c   1.000
_cell.angle_alpha   90.00
_cell.angle_beta   90.00
_cell.angle_gamma   90.00
#
_symmetry.space_group_name_H-M   'P 1'
#
loop_
_entity.id
_entity.type
_entity.pdbx_description
1 polymer ?
#
loop_
_entity_poly.entity_id
_entity_poly.type
_entity_poly.pdbx_seq_one_letter_code
_entity_poly.pdbx_strand_id
1 'polypeptide(L)'
;MSEVDKLTGPVIGRAKSATFRTVDVVGLDTLVHVANGVYENCPEDEHKDTFKLPDFINTMMENKWLGSKTGQGFYKKNVTKEGKKEILALDLDSMEYVKQPRAKFATLELTKSIDNVADRFPVLIKGKDKAGDFYRKSFASLFAYVQHRIPEISDELYRIDDAMSAGFGWEHGPYQVWDAVGVAKGVELMEAIGKKPAAWVTEMLEKGFESFYTVKDGSTYYYSIPDKDYVKKPGQDGFIILDNLRANAPVFKNSGVTVHDIGDGILNVEFTSKMNSIGGDVLAGMNKAIDIAEDRFDGLVVANNGANFSVGGKYRYDIYDGCRAGI
;
A
#
# COMPACT_ATOMS: atom_id res chain seq x y z
N MET A 1 7.37 -19.40 4.76
CA MET A 1 7.22 -18.22 5.64
C MET A 1 7.87 -16.94 5.08
N SER A 2 9.19 -16.94 4.84
CA SER A 2 9.92 -15.76 4.32
C SER A 2 9.37 -15.21 3.00
N GLU A 3 8.81 -16.10 2.17
CA GLU A 3 8.10 -15.74 0.94
C GLU A 3 6.86 -14.88 1.22
N VAL A 4 6.07 -15.20 2.25
CA VAL A 4 4.86 -14.45 2.60
C VAL A 4 5.22 -13.02 3.02
N ASP A 5 6.21 -12.85 3.90
CA ASP A 5 6.65 -11.52 4.31
C ASP A 5 7.19 -10.68 3.13
N LYS A 6 7.74 -11.35 2.11
CA LYS A 6 8.16 -10.68 0.88
C LYS A 6 6.97 -10.18 0.06
N LEU A 7 5.84 -10.88 0.10
CA LEU A 7 4.62 -10.56 -0.63
C LEU A 7 3.71 -9.58 0.14
N THR A 8 3.74 -9.58 1.47
CA THR A 8 2.85 -8.76 2.30
C THR A 8 3.48 -7.49 2.85
N GLY A 9 4.73 -7.19 2.48
CA GLY A 9 5.49 -6.04 2.94
C GLY A 9 5.44 -4.83 1.98
N PRO A 10 6.58 -4.15 1.74
CA PRO A 10 6.63 -2.87 1.00
C PRO A 10 6.15 -2.91 -0.45
N VAL A 11 6.08 -4.10 -1.07
CA VAL A 11 5.61 -4.20 -2.46
C VAL A 11 4.16 -3.75 -2.62
N ILE A 12 3.35 -3.93 -1.57
CA ILE A 12 1.95 -3.50 -1.47
C ILE A 12 1.75 -2.35 -0.48
N GLY A 13 2.79 -1.53 -0.23
CA GLY A 13 2.66 -0.33 0.62
C GLY A 13 2.46 -0.64 2.11
N ARG A 14 3.01 -1.75 2.60
CA ARG A 14 2.97 -2.11 4.03
C ARG A 14 4.36 -2.04 4.67
N ALA A 15 4.39 -1.99 6.00
CA ALA A 15 5.62 -1.93 6.78
C ALA A 15 6.61 -3.06 6.43
N LYS A 16 7.92 -2.80 6.58
CA LYS A 16 9.00 -3.77 6.33
C LYS A 16 8.96 -5.00 7.24
N SER A 17 8.21 -4.93 8.34
CA SER A 17 7.95 -6.07 9.23
C SER A 17 6.94 -7.05 8.66
N ALA A 18 6.17 -6.68 7.63
CA ALA A 18 5.26 -7.56 6.90
C ALA A 18 4.34 -8.36 7.85
N THR A 19 4.11 -9.65 7.60
CA THR A 19 3.17 -10.47 8.38
C THR A 19 3.84 -11.08 9.61
N PHE A 20 4.74 -12.05 9.42
CA PHE A 20 5.32 -12.86 10.49
C PHE A 20 6.30 -12.08 11.36
N ARG A 21 7.11 -11.20 10.75
CA ARG A 21 8.02 -10.36 11.53
C ARG A 21 7.27 -9.30 12.36
N THR A 22 6.07 -8.87 11.96
CA THR A 22 5.22 -8.04 12.83
C THR A 22 4.76 -8.82 14.05
N VAL A 23 4.35 -10.09 13.88
CA VAL A 23 4.02 -10.96 15.02
C VAL A 23 5.21 -11.12 15.97
N ASP A 24 6.43 -11.31 15.43
CA ASP A 24 7.63 -11.38 16.27
C ASP A 24 7.96 -10.07 17.00
N VAL A 25 7.53 -8.92 16.51
CA VAL A 25 7.75 -7.62 17.18
C VAL A 25 6.70 -7.41 18.27
N VAL A 26 5.44 -7.71 17.98
CA VAL A 26 4.31 -7.52 18.91
C VAL A 26 4.28 -8.58 20.00
N GLY A 27 4.54 -9.84 19.63
CA GLY A 27 4.43 -11.01 20.50
C GLY A 27 3.41 -12.01 19.97
N LEU A 28 3.82 -13.29 19.90
CA LEU A 28 2.93 -14.39 19.48
C LEU A 28 1.75 -14.56 20.45
N ASP A 29 1.99 -14.44 21.75
CA ASP A 29 0.98 -14.53 22.80
C ASP A 29 -0.11 -13.47 22.67
N THR A 30 0.27 -12.24 22.30
CA THR A 30 -0.69 -11.17 22.00
C THR A 30 -1.56 -11.54 20.79
N LEU A 31 -0.95 -12.08 19.72
CA LEU A 31 -1.69 -12.56 18.54
C LEU A 31 -2.71 -13.63 18.93
N VAL A 32 -2.27 -14.63 19.72
CA VAL A 32 -3.14 -15.72 20.19
C VAL A 32 -4.31 -15.18 21.01
N HIS A 33 -4.04 -14.24 21.92
CA HIS A 33 -5.08 -13.64 22.76
C HIS A 33 -6.13 -12.88 21.92
N VAL A 34 -5.70 -12.09 20.95
CA VAL A 34 -6.61 -11.34 20.06
C VAL A 34 -7.42 -12.30 19.18
N ALA A 35 -6.78 -13.31 18.58
CA ALA A 35 -7.46 -14.27 17.73
C ALA A 35 -8.55 -15.06 18.48
N ASN A 36 -8.21 -15.58 19.68
CA ASN A 36 -9.18 -16.26 20.53
C ASN A 36 -10.28 -15.30 21.00
N GLY A 37 -9.94 -14.07 21.36
CA GLY A 37 -10.91 -13.05 21.75
C GLY A 37 -11.94 -12.78 20.66
N VAL A 38 -11.52 -12.63 19.40
CA VAL A 38 -12.45 -12.45 18.26
C VAL A 38 -13.27 -13.74 18.05
N TYR A 39 -12.62 -14.90 18.05
CA TYR A 39 -13.30 -16.18 17.85
C TYR A 39 -14.38 -16.44 18.92
N GLU A 40 -14.14 -16.08 20.17
CA GLU A 40 -15.09 -16.30 21.27
C GLU A 40 -16.21 -15.26 21.32
N ASN A 41 -15.89 -13.99 21.01
CA ASN A 41 -16.84 -12.88 21.21
C ASN A 41 -17.63 -12.50 19.95
N CYS A 42 -17.28 -13.03 18.77
CA CYS A 42 -17.99 -12.79 17.51
C CYS A 42 -18.60 -14.10 16.97
N PRO A 43 -19.59 -14.71 17.68
CA PRO A 43 -20.11 -16.03 17.31
C PRO A 43 -20.87 -16.06 15.97
N GLU A 44 -21.46 -14.92 15.58
CA GLU A 44 -22.26 -14.77 14.36
C GLU A 44 -21.44 -14.26 13.16
N ASP A 45 -20.14 -14.02 13.33
CA ASP A 45 -19.27 -13.56 12.25
C ASP A 45 -19.09 -14.67 11.21
N GLU A 46 -19.45 -14.40 9.96
CA GLU A 46 -19.35 -15.32 8.84
C GLU A 46 -17.91 -15.73 8.48
N HIS A 47 -16.93 -15.03 9.05
CA HIS A 47 -15.50 -15.31 8.95
C HIS A 47 -14.86 -15.83 10.25
N LYS A 48 -15.64 -16.08 11.32
CA LYS A 48 -15.18 -16.55 12.63
C LYS A 48 -14.13 -17.66 12.55
N ASP A 49 -14.37 -18.68 11.71
CA ASP A 49 -13.46 -19.83 11.58
C ASP A 49 -12.06 -19.47 11.07
N THR A 50 -11.90 -18.31 10.42
CA THR A 50 -10.59 -17.78 9.98
C THR A 50 -9.70 -17.42 11.17
N PHE A 51 -10.28 -17.17 12.34
CA PHE A 51 -9.55 -16.84 13.57
C PHE A 51 -9.10 -18.08 14.35
N LYS A 52 -9.42 -19.30 13.88
CA LYS A 52 -8.86 -20.53 14.43
C LYS A 52 -7.36 -20.58 14.16
N LEU A 53 -6.59 -20.74 15.23
CA LEU A 53 -5.14 -20.80 15.15
C LEU A 53 -4.69 -22.17 14.61
N PRO A 54 -3.75 -22.21 13.65
CA PRO A 54 -3.19 -23.47 13.17
C PRO A 54 -2.26 -24.12 14.20
N ASP A 55 -2.11 -25.44 14.12
CA ASP A 55 -1.41 -26.26 15.12
C ASP A 55 0.01 -25.80 15.44
N PHE A 56 0.76 -25.31 14.43
CA PHE A 56 2.13 -24.83 14.65
C PHE A 56 2.19 -23.66 15.65
N ILE A 57 1.13 -22.85 15.77
CA ILE A 57 1.07 -21.76 16.76
C ILE A 57 1.04 -22.33 18.17
N ASN A 58 0.31 -23.42 18.40
CA ASN A 58 0.27 -24.08 19.71
C ASN A 58 1.65 -24.59 20.11
N THR A 59 2.36 -25.25 19.19
CA THR A 59 3.74 -25.70 19.41
C THR A 59 4.68 -24.53 19.72
N MET A 60 4.55 -23.40 19.02
CA MET A 60 5.36 -22.20 19.29
C MET A 60 5.06 -21.62 20.69
N MET A 61 3.79 -21.63 21.11
CA MET A 61 3.37 -21.16 22.44
C MET A 61 3.93 -22.06 23.56
N GLU A 62 3.80 -23.38 23.42
CA GLU A 62 4.34 -24.36 24.38
C GLU A 62 5.85 -24.20 24.56
N ASN A 63 6.57 -23.98 23.46
CA ASN A 63 8.02 -23.78 23.47
C ASN A 63 8.46 -22.34 23.82
N LYS A 64 7.51 -21.43 24.11
CA LYS A 64 7.75 -20.00 24.41
C LYS A 64 8.51 -19.26 23.31
N TRP A 65 8.24 -19.57 22.05
CA TRP A 65 8.78 -18.87 20.88
C TRP A 65 7.92 -17.63 20.59
N LEU A 66 7.95 -16.67 21.51
CA LEU A 66 7.05 -15.51 21.52
C LEU A 66 7.55 -14.32 20.69
N GLY A 67 8.61 -14.49 19.90
CA GLY A 67 9.20 -13.45 19.06
C GLY A 67 10.41 -12.78 19.67
N SER A 68 10.58 -11.50 19.37
CA SER A 68 11.76 -10.68 19.69
C SER A 68 12.01 -10.61 21.19
N LYS A 69 10.96 -10.59 22.02
CA LYS A 69 11.05 -10.52 23.49
C LYS A 69 11.64 -11.78 24.13
N THR A 70 11.50 -12.93 23.48
CA THR A 70 12.08 -14.22 23.90
C THR A 70 13.30 -14.60 23.06
N GLY A 71 13.79 -13.70 22.20
CA GLY A 71 14.94 -13.92 21.31
C GLY A 71 14.65 -14.80 20.08
N GLN A 72 13.49 -15.47 20.04
CA GLN A 72 13.05 -16.29 18.91
C GLN A 72 11.52 -16.39 18.83
N GLY A 73 11.01 -16.42 17.61
CA GLY A 73 9.61 -16.66 17.24
C GLY A 73 9.56 -17.30 15.86
N PHE A 74 8.88 -16.65 14.91
CA PHE A 74 8.98 -17.00 13.50
C PHE A 74 10.40 -16.83 12.96
N TYR A 75 11.14 -15.86 13.46
CA TYR A 75 12.54 -15.63 13.16
C TYR A 75 13.40 -15.80 14.40
N LYS A 76 14.66 -16.19 14.19
CA LYS A 76 15.68 -16.30 15.23
C LYS A 76 16.97 -15.63 14.78
N LYS A 77 17.52 -14.76 15.63
CA LYS A 77 18.84 -14.19 15.40
C LYS A 77 19.89 -15.19 15.85
N ASN A 78 20.80 -15.55 14.95
CA ASN A 78 21.92 -16.41 15.24
C ASN A 78 23.24 -15.65 15.04
N VAL A 79 24.26 -16.01 15.81
CA VAL A 79 25.63 -15.53 15.62
C VAL A 79 26.48 -16.73 15.25
N THR A 80 26.95 -16.76 14.01
CA THR A 80 27.83 -17.82 13.52
C THR A 80 29.14 -17.86 14.30
N LYS A 81 29.89 -18.96 14.19
CA LYS A 81 31.22 -19.11 14.81
C LYS A 81 32.21 -18.01 14.37
N GLU A 82 31.98 -17.40 13.21
CA GLU A 82 32.75 -16.30 12.63
C GLU A 82 32.29 -14.90 13.11
N GLY A 83 31.37 -14.83 14.09
CA GLY A 83 30.82 -13.57 14.62
C GLY A 83 29.80 -12.89 13.71
N LYS A 84 29.49 -13.47 12.55
CA LYS A 84 28.48 -12.93 11.62
C LYS A 84 27.08 -13.16 12.16
N LYS A 85 26.29 -12.09 12.25
CA LYS A 85 24.86 -12.15 12.59
C LYS A 85 24.07 -12.64 11.38
N GLU A 86 23.26 -13.66 11.58
CA GLU A 86 22.32 -14.16 10.58
C GLU A 86 20.90 -14.24 11.16
N ILE A 87 19.90 -14.18 10.29
CA ILE A 87 18.50 -14.34 10.66
C ILE A 87 18.05 -15.67 10.06
N LEU A 88 17.67 -16.59 10.93
CA LEU A 88 17.04 -17.85 10.57
C LEU A 88 15.53 -17.68 10.64
N ALA A 89 14.82 -18.47 9.87
CA ALA A 89 13.36 -18.49 9.82
C ALA A 89 12.89 -19.90 10.17
N LEU A 90 11.78 -19.97 10.90
CA LEU A 90 11.14 -21.22 11.26
C LEU A 90 10.59 -21.89 9.99
N ASP A 91 10.97 -23.14 9.77
CA ASP A 91 10.29 -24.05 8.86
C ASP A 91 9.04 -24.59 9.57
N LEU A 92 7.86 -24.39 8.99
CA LEU A 92 6.60 -24.74 9.65
C LEU A 92 6.30 -26.25 9.60
N ASP A 93 7.00 -27.00 8.74
CA ASP A 93 6.82 -28.45 8.61
C ASP A 93 7.77 -29.19 9.56
N SER A 94 9.05 -28.80 9.59
CA SER A 94 10.03 -29.45 10.48
C SER A 94 10.10 -28.84 11.88
N MET A 95 9.56 -27.63 12.06
CA MET A 95 9.69 -26.82 13.28
C MET A 95 11.16 -26.51 13.65
N GLU A 96 12.06 -26.50 12.66
CA GLU A 96 13.46 -26.14 12.83
C GLU A 96 13.77 -24.76 12.24
N TYR A 97 14.77 -24.08 12.82
CA TYR A 97 15.25 -22.80 12.29
C TYR A 97 16.25 -23.02 11.16
N VAL A 98 15.83 -22.66 9.95
CA VAL A 98 16.64 -22.85 8.75
C VAL A 98 17.00 -21.51 8.10
N LYS A 99 18.10 -21.51 7.34
CA LYS A 99 18.47 -20.38 6.50
C LYS A 99 17.57 -20.38 5.27
N GLN A 100 16.64 -19.45 5.21
CA GLN A 100 15.73 -19.34 4.07
C GLN A 100 16.41 -18.63 2.89
N PRO A 101 16.30 -19.17 1.66
CA PRO A 101 16.77 -18.48 0.46
C PRO A 101 15.96 -17.20 0.23
N ARG A 102 16.54 -16.25 -0.50
CA ARG A 102 15.80 -15.06 -0.93
C ARG A 102 14.73 -15.49 -1.93
N ALA A 103 13.47 -15.36 -1.53
CA ALA A 103 12.32 -15.55 -2.39
C ALA A 103 12.43 -14.68 -3.66
N LYS A 104 12.25 -15.29 -4.82
CA LYS A 104 12.20 -14.61 -6.12
C LYS A 104 10.93 -15.03 -6.83
N PHE A 105 10.17 -14.04 -7.27
CA PHE A 105 8.92 -14.23 -8.01
C PHE A 105 8.98 -13.36 -9.25
N ALA A 106 8.62 -13.93 -10.40
CA ALA A 106 8.59 -13.18 -11.65
C ALA A 106 7.58 -12.02 -11.56
N THR A 107 6.45 -12.23 -10.88
CA THR A 107 5.43 -11.21 -10.65
C THR A 107 5.97 -9.97 -9.92
N LEU A 108 6.88 -10.13 -8.95
CA LEU A 108 7.45 -8.99 -8.23
C LEU A 108 8.49 -8.22 -9.05
N GLU A 109 9.11 -8.85 -10.04
CA GLU A 109 10.03 -8.16 -10.95
C GLU A 109 9.27 -7.15 -11.83
N LEU A 110 8.03 -7.48 -12.21
CA LEU A 110 7.16 -6.61 -13.03
C LEU A 110 6.75 -5.32 -12.30
N THR A 111 6.80 -5.29 -10.96
CA THR A 111 6.41 -4.10 -10.19
C THR A 111 7.56 -3.17 -9.86
N LYS A 112 8.82 -3.54 -10.15
CA LYS A 112 10.01 -2.76 -9.74
C LYS A 112 10.13 -1.39 -10.40
N SER A 113 9.54 -1.23 -11.58
CA SER A 113 9.50 0.04 -12.32
C SER A 113 8.28 0.88 -12.00
N ILE A 114 7.39 0.41 -11.13
CA ILE A 114 6.13 1.07 -10.79
C ILE A 114 6.32 1.78 -9.44
N ASP A 115 6.44 3.10 -9.48
CA ASP A 115 6.70 3.89 -8.27
C ASP A 115 5.46 3.98 -7.37
N ASN A 116 4.29 4.29 -7.95
CA ASN A 116 3.01 4.32 -7.23
C ASN A 116 2.57 2.90 -6.83
N VAL A 117 2.24 2.71 -5.54
CA VAL A 117 1.84 1.40 -5.02
C VAL A 117 0.50 0.95 -5.58
N ALA A 118 -0.48 1.86 -5.73
CA ALA A 118 -1.81 1.52 -6.24
C ALA A 118 -1.73 0.82 -7.62
N ASP A 119 -0.86 1.32 -8.51
CA ASP A 119 -0.67 0.79 -9.86
C ASP A 119 -0.04 -0.61 -9.88
N ARG A 120 0.54 -1.07 -8.76
CA ARG A 120 1.09 -2.43 -8.64
C ARG A 120 -0.01 -3.47 -8.49
N PHE A 121 -1.12 -3.16 -7.82
CA PHE A 121 -2.15 -4.16 -7.50
C PHE A 121 -2.70 -4.89 -8.75
N PRO A 122 -3.08 -4.20 -9.85
CA PRO A 122 -3.47 -4.86 -11.10
C PRO A 122 -2.41 -5.79 -11.68
N VAL A 123 -1.13 -5.45 -11.55
CA VAL A 123 -0.01 -6.25 -12.06
C VAL A 123 0.18 -7.50 -11.21
N LEU A 124 0.09 -7.35 -9.89
CA LEU A 124 0.25 -8.44 -8.93
C LEU A 124 -0.81 -9.54 -9.13
N ILE A 125 -2.08 -9.16 -9.32
CA ILE A 125 -3.17 -10.14 -9.53
C ILE A 125 -3.12 -10.83 -10.91
N LYS A 126 -2.43 -10.25 -11.90
CA LYS A 126 -2.20 -10.85 -13.23
C LYS A 126 -1.03 -11.84 -13.25
N GLY A 127 -0.27 -11.93 -12.16
CA GLY A 127 0.83 -12.88 -12.01
C GLY A 127 0.41 -14.32 -12.26
N LYS A 128 1.23 -15.07 -13.00
CA LYS A 128 0.99 -16.50 -13.32
C LYS A 128 1.77 -17.46 -12.42
N ASP A 129 2.57 -16.94 -11.51
CA ASP A 129 3.32 -17.71 -10.53
C ASP A 129 2.59 -17.77 -9.18
N LYS A 130 3.21 -18.44 -8.20
CA LYS A 130 2.68 -18.59 -6.84
C LYS A 130 2.38 -17.24 -6.16
N ALA A 131 3.10 -16.17 -6.51
CA ALA A 131 2.82 -14.85 -5.96
C ALA A 131 1.49 -14.30 -6.49
N GLY A 132 1.21 -14.46 -7.78
CA GLY A 132 -0.09 -14.10 -8.35
C GLY A 132 -1.26 -14.86 -7.70
N ASP A 133 -1.09 -16.16 -7.48
CA ASP A 133 -2.09 -16.97 -6.74
C ASP A 133 -2.30 -16.47 -5.32
N PHE A 134 -1.20 -16.15 -4.63
CA PHE A 134 -1.24 -15.60 -3.28
C PHE A 134 -2.01 -14.28 -3.21
N TYR A 135 -1.74 -13.33 -4.12
CA TYR A 135 -2.43 -12.04 -4.13
C TYR A 135 -3.91 -12.18 -4.45
N ARG A 136 -4.27 -13.00 -5.46
CA ARG A 136 -5.67 -13.26 -5.79
C ARG A 136 -6.44 -13.79 -4.58
N LYS A 137 -5.92 -14.81 -3.89
CA LYS A 137 -6.55 -15.38 -2.70
C LYS A 137 -6.59 -14.41 -1.52
N SER A 138 -5.51 -13.68 -1.28
CA SER A 138 -5.40 -12.77 -0.13
C SER A 138 -6.32 -11.56 -0.28
N PHE A 139 -6.35 -10.94 -1.48
CA PHE A 139 -7.24 -9.81 -1.75
C PHE A 139 -8.69 -10.24 -1.82
N ALA A 140 -9.01 -11.38 -2.45
CA ALA A 140 -10.36 -11.95 -2.43
C ALA A 140 -10.88 -12.12 -0.99
N SER A 141 -10.05 -12.69 -0.11
CA SER A 141 -10.42 -12.90 1.30
C SER A 141 -10.58 -11.58 2.07
N LEU A 142 -9.71 -10.59 1.79
CA LEU A 142 -9.82 -9.26 2.38
C LEU A 142 -11.12 -8.56 1.95
N PHE A 143 -11.42 -8.54 0.66
CA PHE A 143 -12.62 -7.91 0.11
C PHE A 143 -13.88 -8.59 0.63
N ALA A 144 -13.87 -9.93 0.73
CA ALA A 144 -14.98 -10.71 1.25
C ALA A 144 -15.32 -10.32 2.69
N TYR A 145 -14.30 -10.05 3.50
CA TYR A 145 -14.44 -9.69 4.91
C TYR A 145 -14.88 -8.23 5.09
N VAL A 146 -14.18 -7.27 4.47
CA VAL A 146 -14.38 -5.84 4.79
C VAL A 146 -15.74 -5.30 4.38
N GLN A 147 -16.35 -5.85 3.32
CA GLN A 147 -17.69 -5.44 2.86
C GLN A 147 -18.80 -5.72 3.88
N HIS A 148 -18.61 -6.73 4.74
CA HIS A 148 -19.58 -7.11 5.77
C HIS A 148 -19.37 -6.35 7.07
N ARG A 149 -18.23 -5.66 7.21
CA ARG A 149 -18.00 -4.73 8.32
C ARG A 149 -18.75 -3.41 8.17
N ILE A 150 -19.52 -3.26 7.09
CA ILE A 150 -20.51 -2.21 6.90
C ILE A 150 -21.91 -2.82 6.84
N PRO A 151 -22.88 -2.38 7.67
CA PRO A 151 -22.78 -1.34 8.71
C PRO A 151 -22.34 -1.86 10.09
N GLU A 152 -21.88 -3.12 10.20
CA GLU A 152 -21.61 -3.76 11.50
C GLU A 152 -20.63 -2.98 12.39
N ILE A 153 -19.49 -2.55 11.83
CA ILE A 153 -18.40 -1.87 12.56
C ILE A 153 -18.34 -0.39 12.18
N SER A 154 -18.70 -0.05 10.93
CA SER A 154 -18.70 1.32 10.45
C SER A 154 -19.76 1.52 9.38
N ASP A 155 -20.38 2.70 9.35
CA ASP A 155 -21.28 3.11 8.29
C ASP A 155 -20.55 3.63 7.04
N GLU A 156 -19.27 4.00 7.17
CA GLU A 156 -18.51 4.73 6.16
C GLU A 156 -17.23 3.97 5.78
N LEU A 157 -17.12 3.54 4.52
CA LEU A 157 -16.01 2.72 4.03
C LEU A 157 -14.63 3.38 4.23
N TYR A 158 -14.57 4.72 4.18
CA TYR A 158 -13.30 5.43 4.32
C TYR A 158 -12.73 5.36 5.73
N ARG A 159 -13.57 5.16 6.75
CA ARG A 159 -13.09 5.03 8.13
C ARG A 159 -12.36 3.71 8.34
N ILE A 160 -12.78 2.65 7.66
CA ILE A 160 -12.07 1.36 7.67
C ILE A 160 -10.69 1.54 7.04
N ASP A 161 -10.61 2.23 5.91
CA ASP A 161 -9.32 2.52 5.26
C ASP A 161 -8.41 3.38 6.14
N ASP A 162 -8.94 4.49 6.68
CA ASP A 162 -8.19 5.40 7.56
C ASP A 162 -7.71 4.67 8.83
N ALA A 163 -8.52 3.77 9.40
CA ALA A 163 -8.14 2.96 10.56
C ALA A 163 -6.99 2.00 10.24
N MET A 164 -6.98 1.36 9.06
CA MET A 164 -5.89 0.49 8.64
C MET A 164 -4.61 1.28 8.37
N SER A 165 -4.74 2.48 7.78
CA SER A 165 -3.61 3.37 7.53
C SER A 165 -3.00 3.89 8.83
N ALA A 166 -3.82 4.41 9.75
CA ALA A 166 -3.36 4.97 11.02
C ALA A 166 -2.89 3.90 12.02
N GLY A 167 -3.55 2.74 12.06
CA GLY A 167 -3.27 1.67 13.02
C GLY A 167 -2.16 0.72 12.57
N PHE A 168 -2.20 0.27 11.32
CA PHE A 168 -1.28 -0.75 10.78
C PHE A 168 -0.23 -0.19 9.83
N GLY A 169 -0.24 1.12 9.55
CA GLY A 169 0.70 1.77 8.65
C GLY A 169 0.58 1.26 7.21
N TRP A 170 -0.65 0.98 6.76
CA TRP A 170 -0.92 0.67 5.36
C TRP A 170 -0.95 1.97 4.56
N GLU A 171 -0.33 1.97 3.38
CA GLU A 171 -0.38 3.11 2.46
C GLU A 171 -1.75 3.22 1.78
N HIS A 172 -2.40 2.07 1.53
CA HIS A 172 -3.74 1.98 0.98
C HIS A 172 -4.60 1.05 1.84
N GLY A 173 -5.75 1.54 2.26
CA GLY A 173 -6.76 0.77 2.98
C GLY A 173 -7.44 -0.28 2.09
N PRO A 174 -8.19 -1.23 2.68
CA PRO A 174 -8.87 -2.29 1.94
C PRO A 174 -9.71 -1.84 0.75
N TYR A 175 -10.51 -0.77 0.88
CA TYR A 175 -11.36 -0.29 -0.22
C TYR A 175 -10.55 0.44 -1.29
N GLN A 176 -9.52 1.20 -0.91
CA GLN A 176 -8.55 1.75 -1.86
C GLN A 176 -7.81 0.64 -2.65
N VAL A 177 -7.43 -0.45 -1.99
CA VAL A 177 -6.82 -1.61 -2.67
C VAL A 177 -7.82 -2.28 -3.62
N TRP A 178 -9.09 -2.39 -3.22
CA TRP A 178 -10.14 -2.94 -4.07
C TRP A 178 -10.38 -2.07 -5.30
N ASP A 179 -10.44 -0.75 -5.14
CA ASP A 179 -10.52 0.21 -6.26
C ASP A 179 -9.33 0.08 -7.21
N ALA A 180 -8.12 0.01 -6.68
CA ALA A 180 -6.93 -0.17 -7.49
C ALA A 180 -6.95 -1.50 -8.27
N VAL A 181 -7.50 -2.57 -7.69
CA VAL A 181 -7.73 -3.85 -8.40
C VAL A 181 -8.88 -3.74 -9.43
N GLY A 182 -9.83 -2.86 -9.18
CA GLY A 182 -11.11 -2.73 -9.87
C GLY A 182 -12.22 -3.49 -9.13
N VAL A 183 -13.34 -2.81 -8.82
CA VAL A 183 -14.40 -3.37 -7.96
C VAL A 183 -14.97 -4.66 -8.55
N ALA A 184 -15.39 -4.62 -9.81
CA ALA A 184 -15.91 -5.79 -10.53
C ALA A 184 -14.88 -6.94 -10.57
N LYS A 185 -13.59 -6.63 -10.73
CA LYS A 185 -12.54 -7.66 -10.71
C LYS A 185 -12.38 -8.26 -9.32
N GLY A 186 -12.47 -7.47 -8.26
CA GLY A 186 -12.44 -7.99 -6.90
C GLY A 186 -13.65 -8.85 -6.55
N VAL A 187 -14.84 -8.56 -7.11
CA VAL A 187 -16.01 -9.45 -7.03
C VAL A 187 -15.71 -10.79 -7.70
N GLU A 188 -15.16 -10.81 -8.92
CA GLU A 188 -14.78 -12.05 -9.60
C GLU A 188 -13.76 -12.87 -8.78
N LEU A 189 -12.76 -12.21 -8.20
CA LEU A 189 -11.76 -12.87 -7.34
C LEU A 189 -12.38 -13.48 -6.08
N MET A 190 -13.37 -12.80 -5.50
CA MET A 190 -14.12 -13.24 -4.33
C MET A 190 -15.01 -14.46 -4.65
N GLU A 191 -15.71 -14.43 -5.78
CA GLU A 191 -16.52 -15.55 -6.25
C GLU A 191 -15.66 -16.78 -6.54
N ALA A 192 -14.45 -16.59 -7.06
CA ALA A 192 -13.50 -17.67 -7.30
C ALA A 192 -13.05 -18.42 -6.03
N ILE A 193 -13.23 -17.83 -4.84
CA ILE A 193 -13.00 -18.49 -3.54
C ILE A 193 -14.30 -18.92 -2.85
N GLY A 194 -15.43 -18.94 -3.58
CA GLY A 194 -16.74 -19.36 -3.08
C GLY A 194 -17.41 -18.37 -2.13
N LYS A 195 -16.96 -17.11 -2.12
CA LYS A 195 -17.57 -16.01 -1.35
C LYS A 195 -18.47 -15.18 -2.26
N LYS A 196 -19.35 -14.36 -1.69
CA LYS A 196 -20.32 -13.55 -2.43
C LYS A 196 -20.16 -12.07 -2.11
N PRO A 197 -20.40 -11.16 -3.07
CA PRO A 197 -20.48 -9.74 -2.75
C PRO A 197 -21.67 -9.46 -1.84
N ALA A 198 -21.53 -8.47 -0.97
CA ALA A 198 -22.62 -7.93 -0.19
C ALA A 198 -23.65 -7.27 -1.13
N ALA A 199 -24.91 -7.22 -0.70
CA ALA A 199 -26.00 -6.68 -1.50
C ALA A 199 -25.73 -5.23 -1.92
N TRP A 200 -25.14 -4.41 -1.04
CA TRP A 200 -24.84 -3.01 -1.33
C TRP A 200 -23.76 -2.83 -2.42
N VAL A 201 -22.77 -3.73 -2.49
CA VAL A 201 -21.73 -3.71 -3.54
C VAL A 201 -22.36 -4.05 -4.89
N THR A 202 -23.25 -5.04 -4.89
CA THR A 202 -23.99 -5.44 -6.11
C THR A 202 -24.87 -4.29 -6.59
N GLU A 203 -25.65 -3.67 -5.69
CA GLU A 203 -26.49 -2.51 -6.02
C GLU A 203 -25.66 -1.32 -6.54
N MET A 204 -24.50 -1.05 -5.93
CA MET A 204 -23.58 0.00 -6.36
C MET A 204 -23.16 -0.19 -7.83
N LEU A 205 -22.71 -1.40 -8.17
CA LEU A 205 -22.30 -1.76 -9.54
C LEU A 205 -23.46 -1.69 -10.53
N GLU A 206 -24.65 -2.18 -10.16
CA GLU A 206 -25.86 -2.13 -11.01
C GLU A 206 -26.29 -0.69 -11.32
N LYS A 207 -26.03 0.25 -10.41
CA LYS A 207 -26.26 1.68 -10.61
C LYS A 207 -25.18 2.38 -11.45
N GLY A 208 -24.14 1.65 -11.87
CA GLY A 208 -23.06 2.17 -12.71
C GLY A 208 -21.90 2.81 -11.93
N PHE A 209 -21.83 2.63 -10.62
CA PHE A 209 -20.68 3.05 -9.82
C PHE A 209 -19.61 1.96 -9.85
N GLU A 210 -18.48 2.24 -10.52
CA GLU A 210 -17.41 1.25 -10.76
C GLU A 210 -16.27 1.29 -9.73
N SER A 211 -16.29 2.28 -8.81
CA SER A 211 -15.30 2.47 -7.75
C SER A 211 -15.93 2.94 -6.44
N PHE A 212 -15.27 2.68 -5.31
CA PHE A 212 -15.66 3.20 -4.00
C PHE A 212 -15.26 4.66 -3.80
N TYR A 213 -14.18 5.10 -4.45
CA TYR A 213 -13.70 6.47 -4.42
C TYR A 213 -13.72 7.10 -5.80
N THR A 214 -13.94 8.40 -5.83
CA THR A 214 -13.75 9.23 -7.02
C THR A 214 -13.14 10.57 -6.61
N VAL A 215 -12.52 11.26 -7.56
CA VAL A 215 -11.96 12.58 -7.33
C VAL A 215 -12.69 13.56 -8.22
N LYS A 216 -13.22 14.62 -7.62
CA LYS A 216 -13.87 15.74 -8.32
C LYS A 216 -13.39 17.04 -7.70
N ASP A 217 -13.00 18.00 -8.53
CA ASP A 217 -12.57 19.34 -8.10
C ASP A 217 -11.50 19.31 -6.99
N GLY A 218 -10.48 18.45 -7.14
CA GLY A 218 -9.37 18.31 -6.19
C GLY A 218 -9.75 17.65 -4.85
N SER A 219 -11.00 17.27 -4.66
CA SER A 219 -11.50 16.61 -3.44
C SER A 219 -11.81 15.14 -3.70
N THR A 220 -11.51 14.29 -2.73
CA THR A 220 -11.90 12.89 -2.75
C THR A 220 -13.34 12.74 -2.28
N TYR A 221 -14.13 12.01 -3.04
CA TYR A 221 -15.47 11.57 -2.70
C TYR A 221 -15.45 10.06 -2.50
N TYR A 222 -16.32 9.55 -1.64
CA TYR A 222 -16.49 8.12 -1.41
C TYR A 222 -17.96 7.73 -1.61
N TYR A 223 -18.22 6.48 -1.99
CA TYR A 223 -19.57 5.98 -2.18
C TYR A 223 -20.25 5.81 -0.82
N SER A 224 -21.27 6.63 -0.56
CA SER A 224 -22.10 6.54 0.64
C SER A 224 -23.16 5.46 0.42
N ILE A 225 -23.15 4.43 1.28
CA ILE A 225 -24.11 3.32 1.20
C ILE A 225 -25.54 3.78 1.54
N PRO A 226 -25.76 4.65 2.55
CA PRO A 226 -27.08 5.24 2.79
C PRO A 226 -27.60 6.13 1.65
N ASP A 227 -26.75 7.00 1.10
CA ASP A 227 -27.17 7.96 0.06
C ASP A 227 -27.20 7.36 -1.35
N LYS A 228 -26.50 6.23 -1.53
CA LYS A 228 -26.34 5.51 -2.80
C LYS A 228 -25.75 6.40 -3.91
N ASP A 229 -24.84 7.29 -3.51
CA ASP A 229 -24.12 8.23 -4.37
C ASP A 229 -22.77 8.60 -3.74
N TYR A 230 -21.91 9.29 -4.49
CA TYR A 230 -20.64 9.83 -4.01
C TYR A 230 -20.82 11.06 -3.15
N VAL A 231 -20.32 11.00 -1.91
CA VAL A 231 -20.32 12.11 -0.96
C VAL A 231 -18.88 12.54 -0.67
N LYS A 232 -18.67 13.85 -0.47
CA LYS A 232 -17.34 14.41 -0.20
C LYS A 232 -16.78 13.80 1.09
N LYS A 233 -15.57 13.23 1.04
CA LYS A 233 -14.89 12.74 2.25
C LYS A 233 -14.63 13.96 3.17
N PRO A 234 -15.03 13.94 4.45
CA PRO A 234 -14.87 15.09 5.33
C PRO A 234 -13.39 15.38 5.63
N GLY A 235 -13.09 16.62 6.02
CA GLY A 235 -11.77 17.02 6.53
C GLY A 235 -10.73 17.37 5.46
N GLN A 236 -11.12 17.64 4.21
CA GLN A 236 -10.20 17.99 3.11
C GLN A 236 -10.08 19.49 2.84
N ASP A 237 -10.91 20.32 3.45
CA ASP A 237 -11.02 21.75 3.10
C ASP A 237 -9.80 22.59 3.53
N GLY A 238 -8.91 22.03 4.35
CA GLY A 238 -7.72 22.73 4.89
C GLY A 238 -6.42 22.45 4.15
N PHE A 239 -6.40 21.59 3.13
CA PHE A 239 -5.18 21.21 2.42
C PHE A 239 -5.45 20.78 0.97
N ILE A 240 -4.46 20.97 0.12
CA ILE A 240 -4.50 20.54 -1.28
C ILE A 240 -3.90 19.14 -1.39
N ILE A 241 -4.66 18.19 -1.92
CA ILE A 241 -4.19 16.82 -2.16
C ILE A 241 -3.69 16.74 -3.61
N LEU A 242 -2.38 16.77 -3.82
CA LEU A 242 -1.81 16.75 -5.17
C LEU A 242 -2.20 15.50 -5.97
N ASP A 243 -2.34 14.34 -5.31
CA ASP A 243 -2.80 13.11 -5.96
C ASP A 243 -4.18 13.29 -6.62
N ASN A 244 -5.04 14.15 -6.06
CA ASN A 244 -6.36 14.45 -6.62
C ASN A 244 -6.30 15.37 -7.85
N LEU A 245 -5.19 16.08 -8.07
CA LEU A 245 -5.03 16.99 -9.21
C LEU A 245 -4.41 16.31 -10.42
N ARG A 246 -3.80 15.12 -10.26
CA ARG A 246 -3.13 14.40 -11.35
C ARG A 246 -4.07 13.97 -12.48
N ALA A 247 -5.38 13.92 -12.24
CA ALA A 247 -6.39 13.66 -13.26
C ALA A 247 -6.68 14.89 -14.14
N ASN A 248 -6.38 16.10 -13.65
CA ASN A 248 -6.58 17.34 -14.40
C ASN A 248 -5.51 17.48 -15.48
N ALA A 249 -5.83 18.24 -16.53
CA ALA A 249 -4.85 18.58 -17.55
C ALA A 249 -3.73 19.43 -16.90
N PRO A 250 -2.46 19.01 -16.98
CA PRO A 250 -1.38 19.78 -16.39
C PRO A 250 -1.15 21.07 -17.19
N VAL A 251 -0.78 22.14 -16.49
CA VAL A 251 -0.38 23.43 -17.10
C VAL A 251 0.89 23.24 -17.94
N PHE A 252 1.79 22.39 -17.46
CA PHE A 252 2.99 21.96 -18.16
C PHE A 252 3.43 20.58 -17.67
N LYS A 253 4.04 19.76 -18.52
CA LYS A 253 4.58 18.46 -18.14
C LYS A 253 5.79 18.11 -18.99
N ASN A 254 6.81 17.53 -18.37
CA ASN A 254 7.92 16.86 -19.06
C ASN A 254 8.26 15.53 -18.35
N SER A 255 9.41 14.93 -18.66
CA SER A 255 9.88 13.68 -18.04
C SER A 255 10.29 13.82 -16.57
N GLY A 256 10.56 15.04 -16.09
CA GLY A 256 11.04 15.32 -14.74
C GLY A 256 10.00 15.92 -13.81
N VAL A 257 9.03 16.68 -14.33
CA VAL A 257 8.01 17.38 -13.54
C VAL A 257 6.63 17.36 -14.19
N THR A 258 5.62 17.52 -13.36
CA THR A 258 4.26 17.93 -13.74
C THR A 258 3.91 19.22 -13.01
N VAL A 259 3.42 20.22 -13.73
CA VAL A 259 2.98 21.50 -13.18
C VAL A 259 1.47 21.52 -13.14
N HIS A 260 0.93 21.63 -11.94
CA HIS A 260 -0.51 21.65 -11.67
C HIS A 260 -0.96 23.07 -11.35
N ASP A 261 -2.12 23.46 -11.84
CA ASP A 261 -2.86 24.59 -11.28
C ASP A 261 -3.56 24.09 -10.02
N ILE A 262 -3.28 24.73 -8.88
CA ILE A 262 -3.84 24.33 -7.59
C ILE A 262 -4.94 25.28 -7.10
N GLY A 263 -5.37 26.22 -7.95
CA GLY A 263 -6.35 27.25 -7.62
C GLY A 263 -5.72 28.51 -7.03
N ASP A 264 -6.55 29.52 -6.84
CA ASP A 264 -6.19 30.83 -6.25
C ASP A 264 -4.99 31.51 -6.92
N GLY A 265 -4.80 31.27 -8.23
CA GLY A 265 -3.68 31.82 -8.98
C GLY A 265 -2.34 31.19 -8.60
N ILE A 266 -2.30 30.01 -7.98
CA ILE A 266 -1.05 29.34 -7.59
C ILE A 266 -0.78 28.11 -8.46
N LEU A 267 0.48 27.92 -8.86
CA LEU A 267 0.97 26.70 -9.50
C LEU A 267 1.72 25.81 -8.50
N ASN A 268 1.62 24.50 -8.68
CA ASN A 268 2.50 23.53 -8.01
C ASN A 268 3.40 22.81 -9.02
N VAL A 269 4.71 22.82 -8.80
CA VAL A 269 5.66 21.94 -9.48
C VAL A 269 5.83 20.65 -8.69
N GLU A 270 5.29 19.57 -9.22
CA GLU A 270 5.51 18.22 -8.72
C GLU A 270 6.66 17.55 -9.48
N PHE A 271 7.62 16.99 -8.77
CA PHE A 271 8.67 16.15 -9.34
C PHE A 271 8.09 14.77 -9.64
N THR A 272 8.28 14.30 -10.87
CA THR A 272 7.81 12.99 -11.33
C THR A 272 8.97 12.11 -11.79
N SER A 273 10.21 12.53 -11.54
CA SER A 273 11.40 11.73 -11.75
C SER A 273 11.48 10.59 -10.73
N LYS A 274 12.22 9.53 -11.04
CA LYS A 274 12.37 8.38 -10.14
C LYS A 274 12.88 8.81 -8.76
N MET A 275 12.12 8.50 -7.70
CA MET A 275 12.38 8.92 -6.32
C MET A 275 12.53 10.44 -6.13
N ASN A 276 11.93 11.24 -7.02
CA ASN A 276 12.00 12.70 -7.02
C ASN A 276 13.45 13.21 -7.10
N SER A 277 14.33 12.49 -7.82
CA SER A 277 15.74 12.90 -8.01
C SER A 277 15.83 14.14 -8.90
N ILE A 278 16.69 15.09 -8.54
CA ILE A 278 16.87 16.33 -9.32
C ILE A 278 17.90 16.08 -10.43
N GLY A 279 17.47 16.24 -11.68
CA GLY A 279 18.30 16.12 -12.88
C GLY A 279 17.94 17.20 -13.90
N GLY A 280 18.51 17.12 -15.11
CA GLY A 280 18.30 18.13 -16.15
C GLY A 280 16.82 18.42 -16.45
N ASP A 281 16.00 17.38 -16.57
CA ASP A 281 14.56 17.54 -16.85
C ASP A 281 13.80 18.24 -15.72
N VAL A 282 14.21 18.02 -14.47
CA VAL A 282 13.62 18.70 -13.31
C VAL A 282 13.99 20.17 -13.32
N LEU A 283 15.27 20.50 -13.57
CA LEU A 283 15.74 21.88 -13.64
C LEU A 283 15.10 22.65 -14.80
N ALA A 284 15.05 22.03 -15.99
CA ALA A 284 14.39 22.62 -17.15
C ALA A 284 12.89 22.83 -16.90
N GLY A 285 12.24 21.85 -16.26
CA GLY A 285 10.83 21.94 -15.89
C GLY A 285 10.55 23.02 -14.85
N MET A 286 11.40 23.17 -13.85
CA MET A 286 11.31 24.23 -12.84
C MET A 286 11.44 25.62 -13.46
N ASN A 287 12.46 25.84 -14.30
CA ASN A 287 12.62 27.12 -15.00
C ASN A 287 11.38 27.44 -15.85
N LYS A 288 10.86 26.44 -16.58
CA LYS A 288 9.66 26.64 -17.37
C LYS A 288 8.42 26.96 -16.52
N ALA A 289 8.30 26.36 -15.34
CA ALA A 289 7.21 26.63 -14.42
C ALA A 289 7.30 28.05 -13.85
N ILE A 290 8.51 28.55 -13.55
CA ILE A 290 8.74 29.93 -13.13
C ILE A 290 8.31 30.89 -14.23
N ASP A 291 8.73 30.68 -15.48
CA ASP A 291 8.32 31.53 -16.61
C ASP A 291 6.79 31.59 -16.75
N ILE A 292 6.10 30.46 -16.58
CA ILE A 292 4.63 30.41 -16.66
C ILE A 292 3.99 31.12 -15.47
N ALA A 293 4.57 30.98 -14.28
CA ALA A 293 4.06 31.62 -13.09
C ALA A 293 4.15 33.13 -13.21
N GLU A 294 5.31 33.68 -13.59
CA GLU A 294 5.53 35.13 -13.77
C GLU A 294 4.60 35.76 -14.82
N ASP A 295 4.18 35.01 -15.83
CA ASP A 295 3.30 35.49 -16.90
C ASP A 295 1.81 35.48 -16.50
N ARG A 296 1.34 34.47 -15.76
CA ARG A 296 -0.11 34.18 -15.62
C ARG A 296 -0.62 33.81 -14.23
N PHE A 297 0.24 33.73 -13.22
CA PHE A 297 -0.12 33.25 -11.88
C PHE A 297 0.49 34.14 -10.79
N ASP A 298 -0.09 34.11 -9.59
CA ASP A 298 0.33 34.88 -8.42
C ASP A 298 1.47 34.21 -7.65
N GLY A 299 1.73 32.92 -7.88
CA GLY A 299 2.81 32.22 -7.20
C GLY A 299 3.10 30.81 -7.70
N LEU A 300 4.23 30.29 -7.25
CA LEU A 300 4.71 28.95 -7.54
C LEU A 300 5.11 28.25 -6.24
N VAL A 301 4.56 27.07 -6.01
CA VAL A 301 4.94 26.16 -4.91
C VAL A 301 5.64 24.95 -5.51
N VAL A 302 6.65 24.43 -4.80
CA VAL A 302 7.29 23.15 -5.13
C VAL A 302 6.90 22.17 -4.05
N ALA A 303 5.97 21.27 -4.35
CA ALA A 303 5.51 20.25 -3.43
C ALA A 303 5.33 18.90 -4.13
N ASN A 304 5.50 17.82 -3.36
CA ASN A 304 5.48 16.45 -3.82
C ASN A 304 4.63 15.59 -2.87
N ASN A 305 3.71 14.79 -3.42
CA ASN A 305 3.02 13.73 -2.70
C ASN A 305 3.73 12.39 -2.94
N GLY A 306 4.85 12.18 -2.25
CA GLY A 306 5.61 10.95 -2.29
C GLY A 306 6.44 10.75 -1.02
N ALA A 307 6.94 9.52 -0.80
CA ALA A 307 7.65 9.16 0.43
C ALA A 307 8.90 10.03 0.71
N ASN A 308 9.50 10.63 -0.33
CA ASN A 308 10.57 11.62 -0.20
C ASN A 308 10.19 12.87 -0.98
N PHE A 309 10.50 14.05 -0.43
CA PHE A 309 10.46 15.29 -1.22
C PHE A 309 11.44 15.22 -2.40
N SER A 310 12.68 14.79 -2.14
CA SER A 310 13.71 14.48 -3.15
C SER A 310 14.80 13.61 -2.54
N VAL A 311 15.42 12.72 -3.33
CA VAL A 311 16.65 12.00 -2.94
C VAL A 311 17.94 12.75 -3.33
N GLY A 312 17.83 13.99 -3.80
CA GLY A 312 18.95 14.85 -4.20
C GLY A 312 19.32 14.75 -5.67
N GLY A 313 20.41 15.43 -6.04
CA GLY A 313 20.87 15.57 -7.42
C GLY A 313 21.59 14.33 -7.94
N LYS A 314 21.33 13.96 -9.20
CA LYS A 314 22.05 12.90 -9.90
C LYS A 314 23.21 13.50 -10.71
N TYR A 315 24.22 14.04 -10.02
CA TYR A 315 25.42 14.62 -10.64
C TYR A 315 26.38 13.51 -11.13
N ARG A 316 25.97 12.77 -12.14
CA ARG A 316 26.84 11.81 -12.82
C ARG A 316 26.87 12.18 -14.29
N TYR A 317 27.42 13.36 -14.61
CA TYR A 317 28.18 13.69 -15.83
C TYR A 317 28.59 15.17 -16.00
N ASP A 318 28.32 16.09 -15.05
CA ASP A 318 28.63 17.53 -15.28
C ASP A 318 29.88 18.08 -14.54
N ILE A 319 30.59 17.26 -13.76
CA ILE A 319 31.80 17.73 -13.04
C ILE A 319 33.04 17.82 -13.96
N TYR A 320 33.03 17.19 -15.14
CA TYR A 320 34.20 17.20 -16.03
C TYR A 320 34.24 18.34 -17.07
N ASP A 321 33.10 18.96 -17.40
CA ASP A 321 33.07 20.04 -18.40
C ASP A 321 33.21 21.44 -17.78
N GLY A 322 32.90 21.61 -16.50
CA GLY A 322 33.11 22.88 -15.78
C GLY A 322 34.59 23.23 -15.51
N CYS A 323 35.49 22.26 -15.52
CA CYS A 323 36.93 22.49 -15.29
C CYS A 323 37.75 22.72 -16.57
N ARG A 324 37.13 22.75 -17.76
CA ARG A 324 37.83 23.02 -19.03
C ARG A 324 37.49 24.36 -19.70
N ALA A 325 36.54 25.13 -19.16
CA ALA A 325 36.20 26.48 -19.65
C ALA A 325 36.89 27.61 -18.86
N GLY A 326 38.10 27.33 -18.34
CA GLY A 326 38.89 28.27 -17.55
C GLY A 326 40.36 28.30 -17.96
N ILE A 327 40.62 28.58 -19.24
CA ILE A 327 41.78 29.32 -19.77
C ILE A 327 41.26 30.16 -20.93
#